data_AF-A0A8T5U0U4-F1
#
_entry.id   AF-A0A8T5U0U4-F1
#
_cell.length_a   1.000
_cell.length_b   1.000
_cell.length_c   1.000
_cell.angle_alpha   90.00
_cell.angle_beta   90.00
_cell.angle_gamma   90.00
#
_symmetry.space_group_name_H-M   'P 1'
#
loop_
_entity.id
_entity.type
_entity.pdbx_description
1 polymer ?
#
loop_
_entity_poly.entity_id
_entity_poly.type
_entity_poly.pdbx_seq_one_letter_code
_entity_poly.pdbx_strand_id
1 'polypeptide(L)'
;MPTFDIDKKTQKIINELYSELPTIKWRNWLDINSKQDYLNNVLKNSGLENVDDIFTKIKSEKIKSSSLSINLETLLNQAPNGEPFIICHTSGTTDSRISALKWYQMTFSNVKRYWAPGMKAIFESSGLKKTNSAVIFVPSRLEFDGLNNVNGKKYISLYSSEFSQRIMISIIKPRSYSFFEYKNATNIEVISKILNLDEIAVLSAPAVTILKWADINKFKDGIERSFKSIKVQNNSQLEKLLKIIKTNSLTTAAKIIQQKLSNKLKNATLVFSISSLSEKDWFLIRKFMNWKQGHERFTNLYVVSEVGPIASSLGNFEISRLNQMYMLPLTLPVLEKNGEKEMLSYSNEKMGKLLISRMEGKNPLINIDIGDVIKIKSQESIPLIDGKILRNSFKLKYPIQINQKIKLPPKYEVIVGDYFEIKGLKFHKPRDVLECVNNNFSKKIDSFLLLINNSNRKLLVPLSNKITSSCKDKVEECIRDKFEGNYPIKLEFVDTNPVSFIKERSVMINNVRSGKIPKGILKKWPLYVISSLK
;
A
#
# COMPACT_ATOMS: atom_id res chain seq x y z
N MET A 1 -21.04 2.15 23.34
CA MET A 1 -20.50 1.03 22.52
C MET A 1 -18.98 1.14 22.48
N PRO A 2 -18.22 0.02 22.47
CA PRO A 2 -16.78 0.06 22.64
C PRO A 2 -16.08 0.66 21.41
N THR A 3 -15.40 1.80 21.59
CA THR A 3 -14.50 2.38 20.59
C THR A 3 -13.09 2.49 21.17
N PHE A 4 -12.15 1.80 20.55
CA PHE A 4 -10.76 1.76 20.98
C PHE A 4 -9.89 2.42 19.92
N ASP A 5 -9.52 3.67 20.12
CA ASP A 5 -8.81 4.48 19.13
C ASP A 5 -7.56 5.09 19.77
N ILE A 6 -6.42 4.94 19.09
CA ILE A 6 -5.15 5.56 19.50
C ILE A 6 -5.20 7.09 19.47
N ASP A 7 -6.14 7.69 18.76
CA ASP A 7 -6.32 9.14 18.65
C ASP A 7 -7.78 9.54 18.45
N LYS A 8 -8.53 9.45 19.55
CA LYS A 8 -9.95 9.85 19.59
C LYS A 8 -10.17 11.32 19.25
N LYS A 9 -9.21 12.20 19.56
CA LYS A 9 -9.34 13.65 19.30
C LYS A 9 -9.37 13.91 17.80
N THR A 10 -8.45 13.31 17.07
CA THR A 10 -8.43 13.40 15.60
C THR A 10 -9.69 12.80 14.99
N GLN A 11 -10.15 11.62 15.45
CA GLN A 11 -11.39 11.03 14.92
C GLN A 11 -12.62 11.91 15.16
N LYS A 12 -12.72 12.57 16.32
CA LYS A 12 -13.83 13.47 16.64
C LYS A 12 -13.94 14.60 15.61
N ILE A 13 -12.83 15.26 15.30
CA ILE A 13 -12.76 16.34 14.31
C ILE A 13 -13.14 15.82 12.90
N ILE A 14 -12.64 14.65 12.50
CA ILE A 14 -12.98 14.07 11.19
C ILE A 14 -14.47 13.71 11.12
N ASN A 15 -15.07 13.25 12.22
CA ASN A 15 -16.52 13.02 12.28
C ASN A 15 -17.30 14.33 12.12
N GLU A 16 -16.90 15.40 12.81
CA GLU A 16 -17.55 16.73 12.69
C GLU A 16 -17.52 17.21 11.23
N LEU A 17 -16.39 17.03 10.54
CA LEU A 17 -16.21 17.47 9.15
C LEU A 17 -16.97 16.62 8.11
N TYR A 18 -17.00 15.29 8.29
CA TYR A 18 -17.35 14.39 7.18
C TYR A 18 -18.50 13.43 7.45
N SER A 19 -19.06 13.41 8.65
CA SER A 19 -20.05 12.40 9.02
C SER A 19 -21.43 12.57 8.37
N GLU A 20 -21.68 13.73 7.75
CA GLU A 20 -22.91 14.08 7.03
C GLU A 20 -22.74 14.11 5.51
N LEU A 21 -21.61 13.62 4.99
CA LEU A 21 -21.39 13.55 3.55
C LEU A 21 -22.50 12.72 2.88
N PRO A 22 -23.03 13.19 1.73
CA PRO A 22 -24.16 12.54 1.08
C PRO A 22 -23.84 11.10 0.68
N THR A 23 -24.85 10.25 0.75
CA THR A 23 -24.71 8.83 0.45
C THR A 23 -24.70 8.60 -1.06
N ILE A 24 -23.54 8.23 -1.60
CA ILE A 24 -23.47 7.72 -2.98
C ILE A 24 -23.97 6.28 -3.03
N LYS A 25 -24.81 5.99 -4.02
CA LYS A 25 -25.30 4.66 -4.36
C LYS A 25 -24.26 3.92 -5.19
N TRP A 26 -23.12 3.59 -4.58
CA TRP A 26 -21.99 2.97 -5.29
C TRP A 26 -22.35 1.62 -5.94
N ARG A 27 -23.39 0.92 -5.46
CA ARG A 27 -23.87 -0.33 -6.08
C ARG A 27 -24.30 -0.12 -7.53
N ASN A 28 -24.81 1.06 -7.87
CA ASN A 28 -25.19 1.40 -9.25
C ASN A 28 -23.98 1.41 -10.19
N TRP A 29 -22.75 1.46 -9.67
CA TRP A 29 -21.56 1.31 -10.51
C TRP A 29 -21.51 -0.08 -11.15
N LEU A 30 -22.05 -1.12 -10.48
CA LEU A 30 -22.09 -2.48 -11.00
C LEU A 30 -23.06 -2.65 -12.18
N ASP A 31 -23.96 -1.68 -12.39
CA ASP A 31 -24.88 -1.65 -13.53
C ASP A 31 -24.22 -1.09 -14.81
N ILE A 32 -23.00 -0.55 -14.71
CA ILE A 32 -22.23 -0.07 -15.87
C ILE A 32 -21.85 -1.27 -16.73
N ASN A 33 -22.43 -1.35 -17.93
CA ASN A 33 -22.31 -2.49 -18.83
C ASN A 33 -21.62 -2.17 -20.16
N SER A 34 -21.17 -0.93 -20.37
CA SER A 34 -20.51 -0.50 -21.61
C SER A 34 -19.36 0.48 -21.36
N LYS A 35 -18.43 0.55 -22.32
CA LYS A 35 -17.33 1.53 -22.35
C LYS A 35 -17.82 2.97 -22.25
N GLN A 36 -18.92 3.29 -22.95
CA GLN A 36 -19.48 4.64 -22.99
C GLN A 36 -20.15 5.00 -21.67
N ASP A 37 -20.90 4.09 -21.04
CA ASP A 37 -21.47 4.32 -19.72
C ASP A 37 -20.40 4.52 -18.66
N TYR A 38 -19.32 3.73 -18.73
CA TYR A 38 -18.18 3.93 -17.84
C TYR A 38 -17.58 5.33 -18.04
N LEU A 39 -17.35 5.75 -19.29
CA LEU A 39 -16.83 7.08 -19.64
C LEU A 39 -17.72 8.21 -19.08
N ASN A 40 -19.03 8.12 -19.30
CA ASN A 40 -19.99 9.11 -18.82
C ASN A 40 -19.95 9.21 -17.28
N ASN A 41 -19.89 8.07 -16.58
CA ASN A 41 -19.79 8.04 -15.13
C ASN A 41 -18.47 8.63 -14.62
N VAL A 42 -17.32 8.32 -15.23
CA VAL A 42 -16.04 8.88 -14.80
C VAL A 42 -15.97 10.38 -15.06
N LEU A 43 -16.46 10.90 -16.19
CA LEU A 43 -16.46 12.34 -16.48
C LEU A 43 -17.30 13.11 -15.46
N LYS A 44 -18.52 12.63 -15.18
CA LYS A 44 -19.42 13.21 -14.19
C LYS A 44 -18.82 13.19 -12.78
N ASN A 45 -18.37 12.01 -12.33
CA ASN A 45 -17.88 11.84 -10.97
C ASN A 45 -16.53 12.54 -10.75
N SER A 46 -15.66 12.56 -11.76
CA SER A 46 -14.40 13.33 -11.75
C SER A 46 -14.58 14.85 -11.83
N GLY A 47 -15.77 15.31 -12.21
CA GLY A 47 -16.08 16.72 -12.44
C GLY A 47 -15.51 17.26 -13.77
N LEU A 48 -15.04 16.38 -14.65
CA LEU A 48 -14.42 16.75 -15.92
C LEU A 48 -15.43 16.86 -17.08
N GLU A 49 -16.71 16.56 -16.84
CA GLU A 49 -17.77 16.59 -17.86
C GLU A 49 -17.90 17.95 -18.58
N ASN A 50 -17.64 19.05 -17.88
CA ASN A 50 -17.73 20.42 -18.40
C ASN A 50 -16.36 21.04 -18.69
N VAL A 51 -15.30 20.25 -18.77
CA VAL A 51 -13.96 20.76 -19.11
C VAL A 51 -13.82 20.74 -20.62
N ASP A 52 -13.70 21.91 -21.21
CA ASP A 52 -13.49 22.06 -22.65
C ASP A 52 -12.24 21.31 -23.12
N ASP A 53 -12.38 20.64 -24.26
CA ASP A 53 -11.35 19.88 -24.96
C ASP A 53 -10.64 18.81 -24.11
N ILE A 54 -11.36 18.21 -23.15
CA ILE A 54 -10.78 17.24 -22.21
C ILE A 54 -10.00 16.11 -22.92
N PHE A 55 -10.49 15.59 -24.04
CA PHE A 55 -9.82 14.53 -24.79
C PHE A 55 -8.55 15.00 -25.51
N THR A 56 -8.49 16.26 -25.93
CA THR A 56 -7.28 16.88 -26.48
C THR A 56 -6.25 17.06 -25.36
N LYS A 57 -6.68 17.59 -24.20
CA LYS A 57 -5.82 17.77 -23.02
C LYS A 57 -5.23 16.46 -22.52
N ILE A 58 -6.00 15.36 -22.56
CA ILE A 58 -5.50 14.03 -22.21
C ILE A 58 -4.33 13.60 -23.11
N LYS A 59 -4.29 14.02 -24.37
CA LYS A 59 -3.17 13.65 -25.26
C LYS A 59 -1.94 14.51 -24.98
N SER A 60 -2.11 15.81 -24.79
CA SER A 60 -1.02 16.78 -24.71
C SER A 60 -0.48 17.02 -23.28
N GLU A 61 -1.33 17.06 -22.26
CA GLU A 61 -0.95 17.47 -20.91
C GLU A 61 -0.45 16.32 -20.04
N LYS A 62 0.30 16.67 -18.98
CA LYS A 62 0.74 15.74 -17.94
C LYS A 62 1.20 16.49 -16.69
N ILE A 63 0.70 16.07 -15.53
CA ILE A 63 1.10 16.63 -14.24
C ILE A 63 1.94 15.61 -13.47
N LYS A 64 3.08 16.03 -12.92
CA LYS A 64 3.87 15.18 -12.01
C LYS A 64 3.21 15.20 -10.64
N SER A 65 2.92 14.05 -10.04
CA SER A 65 2.36 13.99 -8.66
C SER A 65 3.14 14.82 -7.62
N SER A 66 4.47 14.97 -7.79
CA SER A 66 5.28 15.79 -6.89
C SER A 66 4.95 17.28 -6.92
N SER A 67 4.42 17.82 -8.03
CA SER A 67 4.03 19.24 -8.09
C SER A 67 2.72 19.52 -7.36
N LEU A 68 1.94 18.47 -7.04
CA LEU A 68 0.75 18.58 -6.19
C LEU A 68 1.11 18.61 -4.70
N SER A 69 2.38 18.39 -4.35
CA SER A 69 2.81 18.45 -2.97
C SER A 69 2.76 19.90 -2.49
N ILE A 70 2.04 20.15 -1.40
CA ILE A 70 1.98 21.45 -0.76
C ILE A 70 3.27 21.73 0.04
N ASN A 71 3.63 23.01 0.16
CA ASN A 71 4.54 23.46 1.21
C ASN A 71 3.70 23.70 2.48
N LEU A 72 3.99 22.93 3.53
CA LEU A 72 3.24 22.97 4.77
C LEU A 72 3.29 24.34 5.45
N GLU A 73 4.48 24.94 5.54
CA GLU A 73 4.68 26.24 6.18
C GLU A 73 3.93 27.35 5.42
N THR A 74 4.02 27.35 4.09
CA THR A 74 3.29 28.29 3.24
C THR A 74 1.77 28.14 3.42
N LEU A 75 1.25 26.91 3.42
CA LEU A 75 -0.18 26.66 3.61
C LEU A 75 -0.65 27.18 4.98
N LEU A 76 0.08 26.85 6.05
CA LEU A 76 -0.29 27.27 7.40
C LEU A 76 -0.25 28.79 7.54
N ASN A 77 0.72 29.48 6.93
CA ASN A 77 0.79 30.95 7.00
C ASN A 77 -0.38 31.62 6.26
N GLN A 78 -0.83 31.06 5.12
CA GLN A 78 -1.92 31.62 4.31
C GLN A 78 -3.33 31.19 4.75
N ALA A 79 -3.43 30.17 5.60
CA ALA A 79 -4.68 29.60 6.04
C ALA A 79 -5.58 30.62 6.78
N PRO A 80 -6.87 30.77 6.44
CA PRO A 80 -7.81 31.51 7.28
C PRO A 80 -7.94 30.88 8.67
N ASN A 81 -8.31 31.70 9.67
CA ASN A 81 -8.63 31.20 11.01
C ASN A 81 -9.94 30.39 10.95
N GLY A 82 -9.94 29.15 11.46
CA GLY A 82 -11.09 28.26 11.38
C GLY A 82 -10.80 26.82 11.78
N GLU A 83 -11.57 25.89 11.22
CA GLU A 83 -11.43 24.45 11.43
C GLU A 83 -10.06 23.93 10.95
N PRO A 84 -9.49 22.91 11.64
CA PRO A 84 -8.14 22.45 11.34
C PRO A 84 -8.05 21.80 9.95
N PHE A 85 -7.05 22.22 9.18
CA PHE A 85 -6.71 21.60 7.90
C PHE A 85 -6.37 20.14 8.09
N ILE A 86 -6.86 19.27 7.22
CA ILE A 86 -6.38 17.90 7.17
C ILE A 86 -5.37 17.79 6.03
N ILE A 87 -4.15 17.42 6.37
CA ILE A 87 -3.07 17.15 5.44
C ILE A 87 -2.64 15.70 5.56
N CYS A 88 -2.29 15.10 4.43
CA CYS A 88 -1.80 13.73 4.36
C CYS A 88 -0.40 13.68 3.79
N HIS A 89 0.44 12.82 4.34
CA HIS A 89 1.76 12.56 3.79
C HIS A 89 1.88 11.14 3.22
N THR A 90 2.88 10.98 2.35
CA THR A 90 3.29 9.70 1.75
C THR A 90 4.29 8.95 2.63
N SER A 91 4.72 7.76 2.18
CA SER A 91 5.63 6.89 2.96
C SER A 91 7.10 7.26 2.84
N GLY A 92 7.48 8.26 2.03
CA GLY A 92 8.89 8.64 1.83
C GLY A 92 9.74 7.53 1.20
N THR A 93 9.32 6.98 0.06
CA THR A 93 10.05 5.88 -0.61
C THR A 93 11.24 6.33 -1.46
N THR A 94 11.31 7.63 -1.77
CA THR A 94 12.37 8.22 -2.61
C THR A 94 13.48 8.86 -1.79
N ASP A 95 13.15 9.44 -0.63
CA ASP A 95 14.03 10.22 0.25
C ASP A 95 13.71 9.87 1.70
N SER A 96 14.74 9.75 2.53
CA SER A 96 14.68 9.35 3.93
C SER A 96 14.31 10.48 4.89
N ARG A 97 14.38 11.73 4.42
CA ARG A 97 14.16 12.92 5.26
C ARG A 97 12.68 13.23 5.40
N ILE A 98 12.26 13.61 6.62
CA ILE A 98 10.90 14.09 6.90
C ILE A 98 10.56 15.29 6.02
N SER A 99 11.51 16.21 5.83
CA SER A 99 11.36 17.40 4.97
C SER A 99 11.14 17.08 3.49
N ALA A 100 11.43 15.84 3.06
CA ALA A 100 11.24 15.40 1.69
C ALA A 100 9.94 14.60 1.49
N LEU A 101 9.11 14.48 2.53
CA LEU A 101 7.78 13.90 2.40
C LEU A 101 6.92 14.77 1.47
N LYS A 102 6.21 14.10 0.57
CA LYS A 102 5.12 14.76 -0.16
C LYS A 102 3.91 14.91 0.74
N TRP A 103 3.32 16.09 0.71
CA TRP A 103 2.17 16.50 1.52
C TRP A 103 1.02 16.89 0.62
N TYR A 104 -0.19 16.46 0.95
CA TYR A 104 -1.39 16.78 0.17
C TYR A 104 -2.49 17.26 1.11
N GLN A 105 -3.11 18.39 0.77
CA GLN A 105 -4.27 18.88 1.49
C GLN A 105 -5.50 18.05 1.11
N MET A 106 -6.23 17.59 2.11
CA MET A 106 -7.50 16.91 1.94
C MET A 106 -8.63 17.92 2.04
N THR A 107 -8.90 18.61 0.93
CA THR A 107 -10.00 19.57 0.82
C THR A 107 -11.35 18.85 0.95
N PHE A 108 -12.36 19.53 1.52
CA PHE A 108 -13.69 18.96 1.66
C PHE A 108 -14.27 18.48 0.32
N SER A 109 -14.05 19.22 -0.77
CA SER A 109 -14.45 18.84 -2.12
C SER A 109 -13.82 17.52 -2.57
N ASN A 110 -12.52 17.32 -2.34
CA ASN A 110 -11.85 16.08 -2.68
C ASN A 110 -12.37 14.90 -1.86
N VAL A 111 -12.61 15.13 -0.57
CA VAL A 111 -13.10 14.07 0.31
C VAL A 111 -14.52 13.66 -0.08
N LYS A 112 -15.40 14.64 -0.27
CA LYS A 112 -16.79 14.43 -0.71
C LYS A 112 -16.89 13.70 -2.04
N ARG A 113 -16.03 14.06 -3.01
CA ARG A 113 -16.13 13.56 -4.40
C ARG A 113 -15.38 12.25 -4.63
N TYR A 114 -14.23 12.02 -3.98
CA TYR A 114 -13.34 10.88 -4.29
C TYR A 114 -13.11 9.94 -3.11
N TRP A 115 -12.68 10.46 -1.96
CA TRP A 115 -12.28 9.61 -0.83
C TRP A 115 -13.45 8.93 -0.14
N ALA A 116 -14.43 9.70 0.35
CA ALA A 116 -15.58 9.15 1.03
C ALA A 116 -16.35 8.14 0.14
N PRO A 117 -16.64 8.43 -1.13
CA PRO A 117 -17.38 7.50 -1.99
C PRO A 117 -16.64 6.19 -2.23
N GLY A 118 -15.35 6.25 -2.57
CA GLY A 118 -14.55 5.06 -2.84
C GLY A 118 -14.30 4.23 -1.58
N MET A 119 -13.96 4.87 -0.45
CA MET A 119 -13.77 4.16 0.82
C MET A 119 -15.07 3.54 1.33
N LYS A 120 -16.21 4.21 1.14
CA LYS A 120 -17.52 3.64 1.46
C LYS A 120 -17.80 2.39 0.63
N ALA A 121 -17.61 2.47 -0.69
CA ALA A 121 -17.83 1.34 -1.60
C ALA A 121 -16.97 0.13 -1.20
N ILE A 122 -15.67 0.35 -0.96
CA ILE A 122 -14.75 -0.70 -0.53
C ILE A 122 -15.26 -1.39 0.74
N PHE A 123 -15.57 -0.65 1.79
CA PHE A 123 -15.87 -1.25 3.10
C PHE A 123 -17.30 -1.79 3.22
N GLU A 124 -18.29 -1.12 2.63
CA GLU A 124 -19.66 -1.64 2.60
C GLU A 124 -19.75 -2.90 1.76
N SER A 125 -19.02 -2.97 0.64
CA SER A 125 -18.95 -4.19 -0.19
C SER A 125 -18.29 -5.35 0.55
N SER A 126 -17.33 -5.08 1.45
CA SER A 126 -16.74 -6.06 2.36
C SER A 126 -17.67 -6.48 3.51
N GLY A 127 -18.86 -5.89 3.63
CA GLY A 127 -19.88 -6.23 4.62
C GLY A 127 -19.96 -5.30 5.84
N LEU A 128 -19.14 -4.23 5.91
CA LEU A 128 -19.22 -3.28 7.02
C LEU A 128 -20.51 -2.45 6.94
N LYS A 129 -21.20 -2.33 8.08
CA LYS A 129 -22.45 -1.60 8.25
C LYS A 129 -22.45 -0.87 9.59
N LYS A 130 -23.42 0.01 9.80
CA LYS A 130 -23.65 0.68 11.10
C LYS A 130 -23.88 -0.30 12.27
N THR A 131 -24.32 -1.53 12.00
CA THR A 131 -24.70 -2.52 13.02
C THR A 131 -23.55 -3.42 13.48
N ASN A 132 -22.41 -3.42 12.78
CA ASN A 132 -21.29 -4.32 13.05
C ASN A 132 -19.98 -3.55 13.29
N SER A 133 -18.90 -4.30 13.56
CA SER A 133 -17.63 -3.75 14.01
C SER A 133 -16.52 -3.81 12.97
N ALA A 134 -15.55 -2.90 13.11
CA ALA A 134 -14.31 -2.90 12.32
C ALA A 134 -13.07 -3.07 13.20
N VAL A 135 -12.12 -3.90 12.77
CA VAL A 135 -10.75 -3.92 13.29
C VAL A 135 -9.84 -3.27 12.26
N ILE A 136 -9.16 -2.21 12.66
CA ILE A 136 -8.32 -1.41 11.77
C ILE A 136 -6.93 -1.34 12.36
N PHE A 137 -5.96 -1.65 11.53
CA PHE A 137 -4.59 -1.31 11.81
C PHE A 137 -4.04 -0.33 10.79
N VAL A 138 -3.18 0.58 11.25
CA VAL A 138 -2.49 1.58 10.43
C VAL A 138 -0.98 1.52 10.66
N PRO A 139 -0.16 2.14 9.79
CA PRO A 139 1.29 2.16 10.00
C PRO A 139 1.69 2.88 11.29
N SER A 140 2.94 2.71 11.70
CA SER A 140 3.49 3.50 12.78
C SER A 140 3.38 4.98 12.44
N ARG A 141 2.88 5.76 13.40
CA ARG A 141 2.74 7.20 13.30
C ARG A 141 4.09 7.89 13.44
N LEU A 142 4.28 8.96 12.69
CA LEU A 142 5.38 9.89 12.87
C LEU A 142 5.10 10.79 14.08
N GLU A 143 6.15 11.38 14.64
CA GLU A 143 6.03 12.22 15.85
C GLU A 143 5.07 13.41 15.66
N PHE A 144 4.93 13.88 14.43
CA PHE A 144 4.02 14.96 14.05
C PHE A 144 2.65 14.46 13.57
N ASP A 145 2.33 13.17 13.57
CA ASP A 145 0.98 12.72 13.16
C ASP A 145 -0.05 13.03 14.25
N GLY A 146 -1.24 13.49 13.84
CA GLY A 146 -2.35 13.85 14.72
C GLY A 146 -2.67 15.35 14.68
N LEU A 147 -3.34 15.81 15.72
CA LEU A 147 -3.64 17.22 15.90
C LEU A 147 -2.38 17.99 16.33
N ASN A 148 -2.01 18.97 15.52
CA ASN A 148 -0.86 19.85 15.71
C ASN A 148 -1.30 21.31 15.81
N ASN A 149 -0.40 22.16 16.30
CA ASN A 149 -0.58 23.60 16.39
C ASN A 149 0.73 24.30 15.98
N VAL A 150 0.65 25.23 15.04
CA VAL A 150 1.77 26.09 14.63
C VAL A 150 1.24 27.53 14.58
N ASN A 151 1.88 28.44 15.31
CA ASN A 151 1.52 29.86 15.36
C ASN A 151 0.02 30.10 15.65
N GLY A 152 -0.57 29.30 16.55
CA GLY A 152 -1.99 29.38 16.91
C GLY A 152 -2.95 28.70 15.93
N LYS A 153 -2.47 28.24 14.76
CA LYS A 153 -3.28 27.54 13.76
C LYS A 153 -3.19 26.03 13.95
N LYS A 154 -4.36 25.40 14.09
CA LYS A 154 -4.49 23.96 14.24
C LYS A 154 -4.52 23.27 12.87
N TYR A 155 -3.87 22.12 12.77
CA TYR A 155 -3.99 21.23 11.61
C TYR A 155 -3.86 19.78 12.06
N ILE A 156 -4.34 18.87 11.22
CA ILE A 156 -4.22 17.42 11.40
C ILE A 156 -3.32 16.89 10.30
N SER A 157 -2.20 16.28 10.68
CA SER A 157 -1.33 15.52 9.79
C SER A 157 -1.56 14.03 9.98
N LEU A 158 -1.74 13.31 8.88
CA LEU A 158 -1.92 11.87 8.91
C LEU A 158 -1.14 11.19 7.80
N TYR A 159 -0.72 9.96 8.04
CA TYR A 159 -0.37 9.10 6.94
C TYR A 159 -1.61 8.82 6.08
N SER A 160 -1.49 8.84 4.75
CA SER A 160 -2.66 8.75 3.86
C SER A 160 -3.50 7.48 4.06
N SER A 161 -2.86 6.36 4.42
CA SER A 161 -3.60 5.14 4.73
C SER A 161 -4.29 5.17 6.09
N GLU A 162 -3.89 6.05 7.02
CA GLU A 162 -4.63 6.28 8.26
C GLU A 162 -5.87 7.12 7.97
N PHE A 163 -5.70 8.20 7.23
CA PHE A 163 -6.78 9.09 6.80
C PHE A 163 -7.91 8.31 6.12
N SER A 164 -7.59 7.41 5.19
CA SER A 164 -8.59 6.61 4.47
C SER A 164 -9.49 5.79 5.42
N GLN A 165 -8.93 5.24 6.50
CA GLN A 165 -9.68 4.48 7.49
C GLN A 165 -10.53 5.38 8.38
N ARG A 166 -10.02 6.57 8.74
CA ARG A 166 -10.76 7.55 9.55
C ARG A 166 -11.96 8.12 8.79
N ILE A 167 -11.80 8.39 7.49
CA ILE A 167 -12.91 8.76 6.60
C ILE A 167 -13.97 7.65 6.58
N MET A 168 -13.55 6.40 6.40
CA MET A 168 -14.46 5.25 6.41
C MET A 168 -15.27 5.15 7.72
N ILE A 169 -14.62 5.31 8.89
CA ILE A 169 -15.33 5.31 10.19
C ILE A 169 -16.38 6.42 10.23
N SER A 170 -16.01 7.62 9.77
CA SER A 170 -16.86 8.81 9.85
C SER A 170 -18.13 8.69 9.01
N ILE A 171 -18.01 8.09 7.82
CA ILE A 171 -19.11 7.98 6.86
C ILE A 171 -19.98 6.73 7.07
N ILE A 172 -19.37 5.58 7.43
CA ILE A 172 -20.12 4.33 7.66
C ILE A 172 -20.71 4.32 9.07
N LYS A 173 -20.03 4.92 10.06
CA LYS A 173 -20.41 4.92 11.48
C LYS A 173 -20.63 3.49 12.01
N PRO A 174 -19.60 2.60 11.95
CA PRO A 174 -19.74 1.25 12.48
C PRO A 174 -20.09 1.29 13.98
N ARG A 175 -20.82 0.28 14.44
CA ARG A 175 -21.32 0.16 15.83
C ARG A 175 -20.19 0.31 16.85
N SER A 176 -19.07 -0.33 16.55
CA SER A 176 -17.85 -0.31 17.34
C SER A 176 -16.63 -0.49 16.45
N TYR A 177 -15.46 -0.06 16.92
CA TYR A 177 -14.22 -0.29 16.19
C TYR A 177 -13.00 -0.32 17.10
N SER A 178 -11.94 -0.98 16.63
CA SER A 178 -10.58 -0.86 17.18
C SER A 178 -9.64 -0.30 16.12
N PHE A 179 -8.84 0.70 16.48
CA PHE A 179 -7.94 1.41 15.59
C PHE A 179 -6.56 1.55 16.24
N PHE A 180 -5.58 0.80 15.74
CA PHE A 180 -4.23 0.71 16.34
C PHE A 180 -3.11 0.69 15.30
N GLU A 181 -1.87 0.95 15.71
CA GLU A 181 -0.71 0.79 14.81
C GLU A 181 -0.30 -0.69 14.66
N TYR A 182 0.22 -1.10 13.49
CA TYR A 182 0.68 -2.48 13.21
C TYR A 182 1.69 -3.02 14.23
N LYS A 183 2.47 -2.13 14.86
CA LYS A 183 3.48 -2.50 15.86
C LYS A 183 2.84 -3.08 17.13
N ASN A 184 1.58 -2.73 17.39
CA ASN A 184 0.82 -3.14 18.57
C ASN A 184 -0.11 -4.33 18.31
N ALA A 185 -0.12 -4.91 17.11
CA ALA A 185 -1.08 -5.96 16.75
C ALA A 185 -1.01 -7.21 17.64
N THR A 186 0.17 -7.56 18.15
CA THR A 186 0.36 -8.70 19.06
C THR A 186 0.38 -8.31 20.54
N ASN A 187 0.06 -7.05 20.87
CA ASN A 187 -0.03 -6.60 22.25
C ASN A 187 -1.32 -7.18 22.88
N ILE A 188 -1.21 -7.79 24.06
CA ILE A 188 -2.35 -8.45 24.71
C ILE A 188 -3.49 -7.49 25.10
N GLU A 189 -3.20 -6.22 25.39
CA GLU A 189 -4.24 -5.19 25.61
C GLU A 189 -4.99 -4.85 24.32
N VAL A 190 -4.31 -4.89 23.17
CA VAL A 190 -4.96 -4.68 21.87
C VAL A 190 -5.81 -5.90 21.51
N ILE A 191 -5.28 -7.11 21.74
CA ILE A 191 -6.02 -8.35 21.53
C ILE A 191 -7.27 -8.39 22.43
N SER A 192 -7.17 -8.00 23.70
CA SER A 192 -8.33 -7.96 24.61
C SER A 192 -9.41 -7.00 24.12
N LYS A 193 -9.02 -5.82 23.62
CA LYS A 193 -9.92 -4.83 23.02
C LYS A 193 -10.63 -5.39 21.78
N ILE A 194 -9.91 -6.10 20.90
CA ILE A 194 -10.50 -6.76 19.72
C ILE A 194 -11.50 -7.84 20.14
N LEU A 195 -11.16 -8.67 21.11
CA LEU A 195 -12.05 -9.73 21.61
C LEU A 195 -13.34 -9.17 22.24
N ASN A 196 -13.29 -7.93 22.74
CA ASN A 196 -14.41 -7.22 23.36
C ASN A 196 -15.31 -6.48 22.35
N LEU A 197 -14.98 -6.45 21.05
CA LEU A 197 -15.86 -5.86 20.03
C LEU A 197 -17.05 -6.77 19.75
N ASP A 198 -18.20 -6.24 19.38
CA ASP A 198 -19.30 -7.03 18.82
C ASP A 198 -18.94 -7.54 17.41
N GLU A 199 -19.83 -8.34 16.79
CA GLU A 199 -19.68 -8.93 15.44
C GLU A 199 -18.75 -8.15 14.49
N ILE A 200 -17.55 -8.70 14.24
CA ILE A 200 -16.52 -8.06 13.42
C ILE A 200 -16.76 -8.41 11.96
N ALA A 201 -17.16 -7.43 11.16
CA ALA A 201 -17.41 -7.63 9.73
C ALA A 201 -16.16 -7.42 8.88
N VAL A 202 -15.27 -6.51 9.28
CA VAL A 202 -14.08 -6.16 8.51
C VAL A 202 -12.83 -6.11 9.39
N LEU A 203 -11.74 -6.65 8.86
CA LEU A 203 -10.37 -6.46 9.35
C LEU A 203 -9.54 -5.77 8.26
N SER A 204 -9.22 -4.49 8.47
CA SER A 204 -8.37 -3.68 7.59
C SER A 204 -6.95 -3.64 8.14
N ALA A 205 -6.06 -4.45 7.58
CA ALA A 205 -4.68 -4.54 8.00
C ALA A 205 -3.83 -5.16 6.88
N PRO A 206 -2.55 -4.76 6.70
CA PRO A 206 -1.66 -5.43 5.76
C PRO A 206 -1.50 -6.89 6.18
N ALA A 207 -1.35 -7.78 5.20
CA ALA A 207 -1.33 -9.22 5.42
C ALA A 207 -0.28 -9.66 6.46
N VAL A 208 0.87 -8.97 6.51
CA VAL A 208 1.93 -9.23 7.51
C VAL A 208 1.45 -9.11 8.95
N THR A 209 0.44 -8.29 9.23
CA THR A 209 -0.17 -8.17 10.56
C THR A 209 -0.92 -9.44 10.92
N ILE A 210 -1.68 -9.98 9.98
CA ILE A 210 -2.44 -11.23 10.14
C ILE A 210 -1.49 -12.42 10.26
N LEU A 211 -0.43 -12.44 9.45
CA LEU A 211 0.61 -13.48 9.52
C LEU A 211 1.31 -13.52 10.89
N LYS A 212 1.47 -12.39 11.58
CA LYS A 212 1.99 -12.38 12.96
C LYS A 212 1.03 -13.03 13.96
N TRP A 213 -0.28 -13.00 13.69
CA TRP A 213 -1.26 -13.72 14.50
C TRP A 213 -1.33 -15.19 14.12
N ALA A 214 -1.22 -15.53 12.84
CA ALA A 214 -1.28 -16.90 12.36
C ALA A 214 -0.05 -17.74 12.76
N ASP A 215 1.14 -17.13 12.77
CA ASP A 215 2.38 -17.75 13.20
C ASP A 215 2.47 -17.78 14.74
N ILE A 216 2.30 -18.96 15.33
CA ILE A 216 2.24 -19.13 16.78
C ILE A 216 3.50 -18.63 17.50
N ASN A 217 4.68 -18.73 16.88
CA ASN A 217 5.92 -18.27 17.50
C ASN A 217 5.94 -16.74 17.56
N LYS A 218 5.63 -16.07 16.45
CA LYS A 218 5.53 -14.59 16.42
C LYS A 218 4.44 -14.07 17.34
N PHE A 219 3.31 -14.77 17.43
CA PHE A 219 2.21 -14.41 18.32
C PHE A 219 2.62 -14.52 19.79
N LYS A 220 3.24 -15.63 20.18
CA LYS A 220 3.78 -15.89 21.53
C LYS A 220 4.80 -14.82 21.93
N ASP A 221 5.79 -14.52 21.08
CA ASP A 221 6.82 -13.51 21.35
C ASP A 221 6.22 -12.10 21.50
N GLY A 222 5.11 -11.83 20.80
CA GLY A 222 4.34 -10.61 20.95
C GLY A 222 3.63 -10.51 22.30
N ILE A 223 2.95 -11.58 22.71
CA ILE A 223 2.27 -11.67 24.01
C ILE A 223 3.29 -11.51 25.13
N GLU A 224 4.40 -12.24 25.10
CA GLU A 224 5.43 -12.20 26.15
C GLU A 224 5.97 -10.79 26.36
N ARG A 225 6.33 -10.08 25.28
CA ARG A 225 6.82 -8.70 25.36
C ARG A 225 5.79 -7.76 25.95
N SER A 226 4.52 -7.90 25.56
CA SER A 226 3.47 -7.05 26.13
C SER A 226 3.20 -7.37 27.60
N PHE A 227 3.18 -8.66 27.97
CA PHE A 227 2.90 -9.12 29.33
C PHE A 227 3.85 -8.53 30.37
N LYS A 228 5.16 -8.45 30.05
CA LYS A 228 6.18 -7.86 30.93
C LYS A 228 5.97 -6.36 31.20
N SER A 229 5.14 -5.68 30.40
CA SER A 229 4.96 -4.22 30.43
C SER A 229 3.58 -3.75 30.90
N ILE A 230 2.67 -4.66 31.24
CA ILE A 230 1.29 -4.32 31.61
C ILE A 230 1.25 -3.72 33.00
N LYS A 231 0.76 -2.48 33.08
CA LYS A 231 0.28 -1.91 34.33
C LYS A 231 -1.16 -2.39 34.52
N VAL A 232 -1.48 -2.92 35.71
CA VAL A 232 -2.82 -3.45 36.00
C VAL A 232 -3.86 -2.35 35.71
N GLN A 233 -4.79 -2.64 34.81
CA GLN A 233 -5.93 -1.79 34.47
C GLN A 233 -7.21 -2.59 34.68
N ASN A 234 -8.27 -1.93 35.17
CA ASN A 234 -9.61 -2.50 35.31
C ASN A 234 -10.21 -2.80 33.91
N ASN A 235 -9.92 -3.97 33.36
CA ASN A 235 -10.52 -4.48 32.12
C ASN A 235 -10.75 -5.99 32.28
N SER A 236 -12.00 -6.39 32.48
CA SER A 236 -12.39 -7.78 32.75
C SER A 236 -11.97 -8.75 31.64
N GLN A 237 -11.95 -8.30 30.37
CA GLN A 237 -11.48 -9.13 29.27
C GLN A 237 -9.95 -9.27 29.29
N LEU A 238 -9.22 -8.21 29.61
CA LEU A 238 -7.76 -8.27 29.80
C LEU A 238 -7.43 -9.21 30.96
N GLU A 239 -8.11 -9.07 32.10
CA GLU A 239 -7.94 -9.94 33.28
C GLU A 239 -8.15 -11.42 32.95
N LYS A 240 -9.18 -11.75 32.15
CA LYS A 240 -9.38 -13.13 31.65
C LYS A 240 -8.18 -13.63 30.85
N LEU A 241 -7.61 -12.81 29.98
CA LEU A 241 -6.41 -13.19 29.21
C LEU A 241 -5.17 -13.32 30.10
N LEU A 242 -4.98 -12.40 31.06
CA LEU A 242 -3.88 -12.46 32.02
C LEU A 242 -3.99 -13.70 32.91
N LYS A 243 -5.19 -14.09 33.33
CA LYS A 243 -5.44 -15.34 34.07
C LYS A 243 -5.01 -16.54 33.25
N ILE A 244 -5.39 -16.61 31.96
CA ILE A 244 -4.95 -17.69 31.05
C ILE A 244 -3.43 -17.79 30.99
N ILE A 245 -2.72 -16.66 30.92
CA ILE A 245 -1.25 -16.61 30.89
C ILE A 245 -0.65 -17.05 32.23
N LYS A 246 -1.23 -16.63 33.37
CA LYS A 246 -0.74 -16.98 34.70
C LYS A 246 -0.96 -18.46 35.06
N THR A 247 -2.03 -19.08 34.57
CA THR A 247 -2.40 -20.46 34.91
C THR A 247 -1.84 -21.52 33.95
N ASN A 248 -1.24 -21.13 32.83
CA ASN A 248 -0.73 -22.05 31.81
C ASN A 248 0.70 -21.69 31.43
N SER A 249 1.42 -22.61 30.80
CA SER A 249 2.68 -22.24 30.12
C SER A 249 2.40 -21.20 29.03
N LEU A 250 3.36 -20.29 28.79
CA LEU A 250 3.21 -19.22 27.78
C LEU A 250 2.84 -19.77 26.39
N THR A 251 3.40 -20.91 26.01
CA THR A 251 3.08 -21.60 24.74
C THR A 251 1.61 -22.05 24.70
N THR A 252 1.11 -22.67 25.77
CA THR A 252 -0.29 -23.10 25.85
C THR A 252 -1.23 -21.91 25.90
N ALA A 253 -0.91 -20.88 26.70
CA ALA A 253 -1.67 -19.64 26.76
C ALA A 253 -1.77 -18.95 25.40
N ALA A 254 -0.66 -18.84 24.67
CA ALA A 254 -0.62 -18.24 23.33
C ALA A 254 -1.54 -18.98 22.35
N LYS A 255 -1.56 -20.32 22.37
CA LYS A 255 -2.48 -21.13 21.53
C LYS A 255 -3.94 -20.85 21.88
N ILE A 256 -4.30 -20.83 23.16
CA ILE A 256 -5.67 -20.55 23.62
C ILE A 256 -6.11 -19.15 23.18
N ILE A 257 -5.26 -18.14 23.35
CA ILE A 257 -5.56 -16.75 22.99
C ILE A 257 -5.65 -16.60 21.46
N GLN A 258 -4.75 -17.24 20.70
CA GLN A 258 -4.77 -17.27 19.24
C GLN A 258 -6.08 -17.89 18.73
N GLN A 259 -6.53 -19.00 19.34
CA GLN A 259 -7.79 -19.64 18.98
C GLN A 259 -9.00 -18.74 19.28
N LYS A 260 -9.01 -18.04 20.42
CA LYS A 260 -10.07 -17.06 20.74
C LYS A 260 -10.11 -15.94 19.70
N LEU A 261 -8.96 -15.43 19.29
CA LEU A 261 -8.86 -14.38 18.26
C LEU A 261 -9.29 -14.89 16.88
N SER A 262 -8.84 -16.07 16.48
CA SER A 262 -9.27 -16.77 15.25
C SER A 262 -10.79 -16.92 15.20
N ASN A 263 -11.41 -17.47 16.27
CA ASN A 263 -12.84 -17.64 16.36
C ASN A 263 -13.61 -16.31 16.27
N LYS A 264 -13.03 -15.22 16.80
CA LYS A 264 -13.62 -13.87 16.74
C LYS A 264 -13.59 -13.30 15.31
N LEU A 265 -12.56 -13.62 14.54
CA LEU A 265 -12.28 -13.03 13.23
C LEU A 265 -12.68 -13.90 12.05
N LYS A 266 -13.00 -15.18 12.23
CA LYS A 266 -13.24 -16.14 11.13
C LYS A 266 -14.24 -15.68 10.05
N ASN A 267 -15.21 -14.85 10.44
CA ASN A 267 -16.25 -14.33 9.54
C ASN A 267 -15.97 -12.92 9.00
N ALA A 268 -14.86 -12.30 9.41
CA ALA A 268 -14.49 -10.97 8.93
C ALA A 268 -13.94 -11.04 7.51
N THR A 269 -14.31 -10.08 6.67
CA THR A 269 -13.67 -9.85 5.39
C THR A 269 -12.37 -9.07 5.62
N LEU A 270 -11.28 -9.58 5.08
CA LEU A 270 -9.99 -8.91 5.15
C LEU A 270 -9.87 -7.84 4.05
N VAL A 271 -9.51 -6.61 4.40
CA VAL A 271 -9.39 -5.50 3.44
C VAL A 271 -7.93 -5.08 3.34
N PHE A 272 -7.23 -5.55 2.30
CA PHE A 272 -5.79 -5.29 2.10
C PHE A 272 -5.30 -5.62 0.69
N SER A 273 -4.08 -5.18 0.34
CA SER A 273 -3.42 -5.53 -0.92
C SER A 273 -2.70 -6.88 -0.83
N ILE A 274 -3.06 -7.83 -1.70
CA ILE A 274 -2.54 -9.21 -1.69
C ILE A 274 -1.25 -9.42 -2.50
N SER A 275 -0.72 -8.37 -3.13
CA SER A 275 0.38 -8.45 -4.11
C SER A 275 1.70 -9.03 -3.58
N SER A 276 1.83 -9.26 -2.27
CA SER A 276 3.06 -9.74 -1.61
C SER A 276 2.94 -11.10 -0.91
N LEU A 277 1.85 -11.85 -1.10
CA LEU A 277 1.61 -13.11 -0.39
C LEU A 277 2.03 -14.33 -1.22
N SER A 278 2.84 -15.21 -0.62
CA SER A 278 3.13 -16.55 -1.16
C SER A 278 2.01 -17.54 -0.82
N GLU A 279 1.96 -18.70 -1.48
CA GLU A 279 1.01 -19.78 -1.12
C GLU A 279 1.19 -20.25 0.33
N LYS A 280 2.44 -20.25 0.83
CA LYS A 280 2.72 -20.58 2.23
C LYS A 280 2.09 -19.56 3.18
N ASP A 281 2.15 -18.28 2.85
CA ASP A 281 1.52 -17.23 3.64
C ASP A 281 -0.01 -17.35 3.60
N TRP A 282 -0.58 -17.64 2.43
CA TRP A 282 -2.01 -17.90 2.28
C TRP A 282 -2.47 -19.10 3.10
N PHE A 283 -1.71 -20.20 3.10
CA PHE A 283 -2.00 -21.36 3.92
C PHE A 283 -2.08 -21.00 5.42
N LEU A 284 -1.13 -20.20 5.93
CA LEU A 284 -1.15 -19.74 7.31
C LEU A 284 -2.38 -18.88 7.61
N ILE A 285 -2.72 -17.94 6.73
CA ILE A 285 -3.90 -17.09 6.87
C ILE A 285 -5.18 -17.94 6.85
N ARG A 286 -5.34 -18.85 5.88
CA ARG A 286 -6.50 -19.75 5.77
C ARG A 286 -6.68 -20.57 7.06
N LYS A 287 -5.60 -21.16 7.56
CA LYS A 287 -5.60 -21.94 8.82
C LYS A 287 -6.04 -21.07 10.00
N PHE A 288 -5.49 -19.87 10.14
CA PHE A 288 -5.84 -18.96 11.22
C PHE A 288 -7.28 -18.43 11.11
N MET A 289 -7.75 -18.11 9.92
CA MET A 289 -9.11 -17.61 9.70
C MET A 289 -10.17 -18.72 9.65
N ASN A 290 -9.74 -20.00 9.68
CA ASN A 290 -10.58 -21.17 9.48
C ASN A 290 -11.34 -21.15 8.14
N TRP A 291 -10.62 -20.82 7.07
CA TRP A 291 -11.17 -20.80 5.71
C TRP A 291 -10.75 -22.03 4.92
N LYS A 292 -11.66 -22.50 4.06
CA LYS A 292 -11.32 -23.46 3.00
C LYS A 292 -10.60 -22.73 1.86
N GLN A 293 -9.68 -23.41 1.19
CA GLN A 293 -9.05 -22.89 -0.01
C GLN A 293 -10.11 -22.55 -1.07
N GLY A 294 -10.00 -21.38 -1.69
CA GLY A 294 -11.00 -20.88 -2.65
C GLY A 294 -12.20 -20.17 -2.01
N HIS A 295 -12.32 -20.18 -0.68
CA HIS A 295 -13.36 -19.46 0.08
C HIS A 295 -12.77 -18.34 0.95
N GLU A 296 -11.62 -17.81 0.55
CA GLU A 296 -10.98 -16.69 1.24
C GLU A 296 -11.85 -15.44 1.15
N ARG A 297 -12.11 -14.78 2.29
CA ARG A 297 -12.97 -13.59 2.34
C ARG A 297 -12.10 -12.35 2.40
N PHE A 298 -11.73 -11.82 1.24
CA PHE A 298 -10.94 -10.59 1.18
C PHE A 298 -11.44 -9.64 0.10
N THR A 299 -11.10 -8.36 0.28
CA THR A 299 -11.30 -7.29 -0.71
C THR A 299 -9.96 -6.65 -1.00
N ASN A 300 -9.52 -6.75 -2.25
CA ASN A 300 -8.32 -6.06 -2.71
C ASN A 300 -8.65 -4.59 -2.97
N LEU A 301 -7.66 -3.72 -2.77
CA LEU A 301 -7.82 -2.28 -2.94
C LEU A 301 -6.53 -1.63 -3.43
N TYR A 302 -6.71 -0.55 -4.18
CA TYR A 302 -5.64 0.31 -4.64
C TYR A 302 -6.04 1.77 -4.41
N VAL A 303 -5.27 2.44 -3.56
CA VAL A 303 -5.52 3.81 -3.08
C VAL A 303 -4.20 4.58 -3.16
N VAL A 304 -4.24 5.78 -3.71
CA VAL A 304 -3.06 6.65 -3.91
C VAL A 304 -3.25 7.97 -3.16
N SER A 305 -2.22 8.42 -2.45
CA SER A 305 -2.26 9.58 -1.55
C SER A 305 -2.76 10.87 -2.19
N GLU A 306 -2.33 11.20 -3.41
CA GLU A 306 -2.70 12.43 -4.12
C GLU A 306 -4.07 12.38 -4.82
N VAL A 307 -4.67 11.19 -4.96
CA VAL A 307 -5.88 10.96 -5.76
C VAL A 307 -7.04 10.44 -4.91
N GLY A 308 -6.80 9.42 -4.09
CA GLY A 308 -7.81 8.67 -3.37
C GLY A 308 -7.94 7.21 -3.85
N PRO A 309 -9.08 6.56 -3.60
CA PRO A 309 -9.36 5.20 -4.05
C PRO A 309 -9.47 5.14 -5.58
N ILE A 310 -8.68 4.25 -6.20
CA ILE A 310 -8.61 4.08 -7.65
C ILE A 310 -9.30 2.78 -8.08
N ALA A 311 -9.03 1.67 -7.41
CA ALA A 311 -9.57 0.37 -7.78
C ALA A 311 -9.84 -0.51 -6.57
N SER A 312 -10.80 -1.43 -6.69
CA SER A 312 -11.07 -2.45 -5.68
C SER A 312 -11.81 -3.66 -6.27
N SER A 313 -11.69 -4.81 -5.64
CA SER A 313 -12.54 -5.97 -5.97
C SER A 313 -13.99 -5.83 -5.47
N LEU A 314 -14.31 -4.77 -4.72
CA LEU A 314 -15.67 -4.43 -4.25
C LEU A 314 -16.40 -5.63 -3.63
N GLY A 315 -15.73 -6.39 -2.75
CA GLY A 315 -16.33 -7.52 -2.05
C GLY A 315 -16.72 -8.71 -2.94
N ASN A 316 -16.52 -8.62 -4.26
CA ASN A 316 -16.75 -9.74 -5.18
C ASN A 316 -15.62 -10.76 -4.99
N PHE A 317 -15.96 -11.93 -4.44
CA PHE A 317 -14.97 -12.95 -4.09
C PHE A 317 -14.34 -13.62 -5.31
N GLU A 318 -15.05 -13.72 -6.45
CA GLU A 318 -14.46 -14.27 -7.67
C GLU A 318 -13.39 -13.34 -8.23
N ILE A 319 -13.70 -12.05 -8.33
CA ILE A 319 -12.76 -11.01 -8.75
C ILE A 319 -11.56 -10.94 -7.81
N SER A 320 -11.82 -10.99 -6.49
CA SER A 320 -10.77 -11.02 -5.47
C SER A 320 -9.86 -12.23 -5.64
N ARG A 321 -10.43 -13.43 -5.81
CA ARG A 321 -9.70 -14.71 -5.99
C ARG A 321 -8.83 -14.70 -7.23
N LEU A 322 -9.31 -14.11 -8.33
CA LEU A 322 -8.52 -13.92 -9.56
C LEU A 322 -7.46 -12.82 -9.43
N ASN A 323 -7.34 -12.20 -8.24
CA ASN A 323 -6.51 -11.03 -7.98
C ASN A 323 -6.77 -9.93 -9.01
N GLN A 324 -8.03 -9.55 -9.18
CA GLN A 324 -8.47 -8.49 -10.08
C GLN A 324 -9.14 -7.38 -9.26
N MET A 325 -9.26 -6.20 -9.86
CA MET A 325 -9.95 -5.04 -9.27
C MET A 325 -10.70 -4.27 -10.35
N TYR A 326 -11.89 -3.80 -10.01
CA TYR A 326 -12.63 -2.83 -10.81
C TYR A 326 -11.98 -1.46 -10.67
N MET A 327 -11.75 -0.77 -11.79
CA MET A 327 -11.42 0.65 -11.80
C MET A 327 -12.66 1.44 -11.35
N LEU A 328 -12.58 2.09 -10.20
CA LEU A 328 -13.73 2.81 -9.64
C LEU A 328 -14.07 4.00 -10.54
N PRO A 329 -15.35 4.24 -10.86
CA PRO A 329 -15.75 5.30 -11.77
C PRO A 329 -15.76 6.68 -11.06
N LEU A 330 -14.68 7.03 -10.36
CA LEU A 330 -14.55 8.26 -9.56
C LEU A 330 -13.61 9.29 -10.18
N THR A 331 -12.64 8.81 -10.96
CA THR A 331 -11.63 9.62 -11.64
C THR A 331 -11.48 9.10 -13.06
N LEU A 332 -10.91 9.90 -13.97
CA LEU A 332 -10.73 9.49 -15.36
C LEU A 332 -9.36 8.82 -15.54
N PRO A 333 -9.30 7.48 -15.73
CA PRO A 333 -8.04 6.77 -15.92
C PRO A 333 -7.57 6.81 -17.37
N VAL A 334 -6.28 7.05 -17.54
CA VAL A 334 -5.58 7.07 -18.83
C VAL A 334 -4.39 6.13 -18.74
N LEU A 335 -4.17 5.34 -19.79
CA LEU A 335 -3.02 4.48 -19.94
C LEU A 335 -1.99 5.18 -20.84
N GLU A 336 -0.76 5.30 -20.36
CA GLU A 336 0.36 5.81 -21.14
C GLU A 336 1.30 4.67 -21.52
N LYS A 337 1.57 4.52 -22.82
CA LYS A 337 2.53 3.56 -23.35
C LYS A 337 3.30 4.18 -24.52
N ASN A 338 4.63 4.06 -24.52
CA ASN A 338 5.52 4.63 -25.53
C ASN A 338 5.29 6.15 -25.79
N GLY A 339 4.78 6.89 -24.79
CA GLY A 339 4.46 8.32 -24.89
C GLY A 339 3.04 8.63 -25.38
N GLU A 340 2.33 7.65 -25.92
CA GLU A 340 0.92 7.78 -26.30
C GLU A 340 0.03 7.62 -25.07
N LYS A 341 -1.04 8.41 -25.01
CA LYS A 341 -1.98 8.46 -23.89
C LYS A 341 -3.39 8.20 -24.38
N GLU A 342 -3.98 7.11 -23.91
CA GLU A 342 -5.33 6.69 -24.29
C GLU A 342 -6.18 6.48 -23.04
N MET A 343 -7.47 6.77 -23.12
CA MET A 343 -8.38 6.44 -22.04
C MET A 343 -8.37 4.94 -21.77
N LEU A 344 -8.35 4.55 -20.51
CA LEU A 344 -8.19 3.14 -20.14
C LEU A 344 -9.28 2.25 -20.74
N SER A 345 -10.52 2.71 -20.89
CA SER A 345 -11.62 1.92 -21.50
C SER A 345 -11.50 1.72 -23.02
N TYR A 346 -10.67 2.51 -23.70
CA TYR A 346 -10.49 2.49 -25.16
C TYR A 346 -9.07 2.10 -25.59
N SER A 347 -8.13 2.00 -24.65
CA SER A 347 -6.74 1.64 -24.91
C SER A 347 -6.61 0.28 -25.57
N ASN A 348 -5.83 0.21 -26.66
CA ASN A 348 -5.47 -1.09 -27.28
C ASN A 348 -4.35 -1.81 -26.52
N GLU A 349 -3.61 -1.05 -25.69
CA GLU A 349 -2.53 -1.56 -24.88
C GLU A 349 -3.05 -2.32 -23.65
N LYS A 350 -2.53 -3.53 -23.42
CA LYS A 350 -2.89 -4.35 -22.25
C LYS A 350 -2.13 -3.97 -20.98
N MET A 351 -1.04 -3.20 -21.10
CA MET A 351 -0.19 -2.84 -19.97
C MET A 351 0.49 -1.51 -20.23
N GLY A 352 0.45 -0.62 -19.25
CA GLY A 352 1.02 0.71 -19.37
C GLY A 352 0.97 1.48 -18.07
N LYS A 353 1.55 2.67 -18.11
CA LYS A 353 1.61 3.55 -16.96
C LYS A 353 0.24 4.19 -16.73
N LEU A 354 -0.26 4.10 -15.50
CA LEU A 354 -1.55 4.68 -15.15
C LEU A 354 -1.37 6.18 -14.86
N LEU A 355 -2.16 6.99 -15.54
CA LEU A 355 -2.35 8.41 -15.30
C LEU A 355 -3.80 8.64 -14.87
N ILE A 356 -4.02 9.62 -13.99
CA ILE A 356 -5.37 9.90 -13.46
C ILE A 356 -5.70 11.37 -13.65
N SER A 357 -6.88 11.66 -14.18
CA SER A 357 -7.41 13.02 -14.31
C SER A 357 -8.62 13.23 -13.39
N ARG A 358 -8.70 14.41 -12.77
CA ARG A 358 -9.82 14.80 -11.90
C ARG A 358 -9.87 16.31 -11.68
N MET A 359 -10.99 16.84 -11.17
CA MET A 359 -11.06 18.21 -10.67
C MET A 359 -10.46 18.37 -9.26
N GLU A 360 -9.84 19.51 -9.02
CA GLU A 360 -9.43 20.05 -7.73
C GLU A 360 -10.04 21.45 -7.57
N GLY A 361 -11.19 21.53 -6.88
CA GLY A 361 -11.98 22.76 -6.88
C GLY A 361 -12.45 23.12 -8.29
N LYS A 362 -12.00 24.27 -8.80
CA LYS A 362 -12.27 24.74 -10.17
C LYS A 362 -11.18 24.37 -11.18
N ASN A 363 -10.08 23.77 -10.73
CA ASN A 363 -8.92 23.50 -11.58
C ASN A 363 -8.95 22.03 -12.06
N PRO A 364 -8.92 21.77 -13.37
CA PRO A 364 -8.72 20.42 -13.89
C PRO A 364 -7.27 20.00 -13.68
N LEU A 365 -7.07 18.84 -13.05
CA LEU A 365 -5.78 18.18 -12.96
C LEU A 365 -5.75 17.06 -14.00
N ILE A 366 -5.02 17.28 -15.10
CA ILE A 366 -4.96 16.35 -16.22
C ILE A 366 -3.73 15.47 -16.12
N ASN A 367 -3.93 14.15 -16.28
CA ASN A 367 -2.87 13.15 -16.39
C ASN A 367 -1.86 13.21 -15.23
N ILE A 368 -2.36 13.12 -13.99
CA ILE A 368 -1.53 13.01 -12.80
C ILE A 368 -0.74 11.70 -12.88
N ASP A 369 0.58 11.84 -12.97
CA ASP A 369 1.53 10.74 -12.94
C ASP A 369 1.73 10.23 -11.51
N ILE A 370 0.97 9.18 -11.18
CA ILE A 370 1.04 8.49 -9.88
C ILE A 370 2.28 7.59 -9.78
N GLY A 371 2.95 7.29 -10.89
CA GLY A 371 4.18 6.50 -10.96
C GLY A 371 3.99 4.98 -10.93
N ASP A 372 2.79 4.49 -11.23
CA ASP A 372 2.45 3.07 -11.21
C ASP A 372 2.06 2.55 -12.60
N VAL A 373 2.30 1.26 -12.83
CA VAL A 373 2.02 0.53 -14.07
C VAL A 373 0.99 -0.55 -13.76
N ILE A 374 -0.04 -0.61 -14.59
CA ILE A 374 -1.15 -1.55 -14.45
C ILE A 374 -1.24 -2.46 -15.67
N LYS A 375 -1.89 -3.62 -15.48
CA LYS A 375 -2.27 -4.52 -16.57
C LYS A 375 -3.79 -4.59 -16.63
N ILE A 376 -4.35 -4.35 -17.81
CA ILE A 376 -5.78 -4.43 -18.10
C ILE A 376 -6.16 -5.91 -18.32
N LYS A 377 -7.32 -6.31 -17.79
CA LYS A 377 -7.91 -7.65 -17.92
C LYS A 377 -9.14 -7.65 -18.82
N SER A 378 -10.00 -6.66 -18.66
CA SER A 378 -11.19 -6.44 -19.49
C SER A 378 -11.54 -4.94 -19.50
N GLN A 379 -12.19 -4.49 -20.57
CA GLN A 379 -12.66 -3.12 -20.78
C GLN A 379 -14.10 -3.08 -21.30
N GLU A 380 -14.83 -4.20 -21.30
CA GLU A 380 -16.17 -4.25 -21.92
C GLU A 380 -17.21 -3.46 -21.11
N SER A 381 -17.07 -3.48 -19.78
CA SER A 381 -17.92 -2.80 -18.80
C SER A 381 -17.08 -1.87 -17.92
N ILE A 382 -17.22 -1.92 -16.58
CA ILE A 382 -16.23 -1.32 -15.69
C ILE A 382 -14.88 -1.99 -15.95
N PRO A 383 -13.82 -1.25 -16.32
CA PRO A 383 -12.55 -1.87 -16.62
C PRO A 383 -12.00 -2.66 -15.43
N LEU A 384 -11.57 -3.88 -15.70
CA LEU A 384 -10.91 -4.76 -14.76
C LEU A 384 -9.40 -4.68 -14.96
N ILE A 385 -8.67 -4.50 -13.86
CA ILE A 385 -7.20 -4.49 -13.84
C ILE A 385 -6.66 -5.63 -12.97
N ASP A 386 -5.42 -6.03 -13.23
CA ASP A 386 -4.66 -6.92 -12.37
C ASP A 386 -4.44 -6.28 -10.99
N GLY A 387 -4.58 -7.08 -9.93
CA GLY A 387 -4.34 -6.67 -8.55
C GLY A 387 -2.85 -6.50 -8.22
N LYS A 388 -1.94 -7.00 -9.06
CA LYS A 388 -0.49 -6.71 -8.98
C LYS A 388 -0.19 -5.38 -9.69
N ILE A 389 -0.23 -4.30 -8.92
CA ILE A 389 0.22 -2.96 -9.36
C ILE A 389 1.75 -2.89 -9.28
N LEU A 390 2.40 -2.51 -10.38
CA LEU A 390 3.86 -2.42 -10.44
C LEU A 390 4.31 -0.97 -10.28
N ARG A 391 5.34 -0.72 -9.48
CA ARG A 391 5.93 0.62 -9.42
C ARG A 391 6.78 0.87 -10.66
N ASN A 392 6.51 1.94 -11.41
CA ASN A 392 7.38 2.35 -12.50
C ASN A 392 8.77 2.73 -11.96
N SER A 393 9.81 2.56 -12.78
CA SER A 393 11.18 2.90 -12.38
C SER A 393 11.32 4.39 -12.04
N PHE A 394 12.04 4.70 -10.96
CA PHE A 394 12.33 6.06 -10.53
C PHE A 394 13.72 6.18 -9.91
N LYS A 395 14.27 7.40 -9.93
CA LYS A 395 15.58 7.70 -9.32
C LYS A 395 15.49 7.64 -7.80
N LEU A 396 16.32 6.80 -7.19
CA LEU A 396 16.50 6.71 -5.75
C LEU A 396 17.30 7.91 -5.25
N LYS A 397 16.83 8.60 -4.20
CA LYS A 397 17.53 9.75 -3.61
C LYS A 397 18.10 9.48 -2.23
N TYR A 398 17.61 8.48 -1.50
CA TYR A 398 18.20 8.11 -0.21
C TYR A 398 19.50 7.32 -0.42
N PRO A 399 20.47 7.44 0.50
CA PRO A 399 21.81 6.93 0.26
C PRO A 399 21.87 5.42 0.54
N ILE A 400 22.43 4.67 -0.42
CA ILE A 400 22.75 3.24 -0.33
C ILE A 400 24.26 3.06 -0.45
N GLN A 401 24.77 1.93 0.03
CA GLN A 401 26.15 1.54 -0.20
C GLN A 401 26.18 0.45 -1.27
N ILE A 402 26.93 0.71 -2.35
CA ILE A 402 27.25 -0.30 -3.35
C ILE A 402 28.60 -0.91 -2.96
N ASN A 403 28.74 -2.21 -3.10
CA ASN A 403 29.96 -2.91 -2.73
C ASN A 403 31.18 -2.30 -3.46
N GLN A 404 32.23 -1.97 -2.71
CA GLN A 404 33.44 -1.31 -3.23
C GLN A 404 34.19 -2.13 -4.29
N LYS A 405 33.99 -3.45 -4.33
CA LYS A 405 34.57 -4.33 -5.37
C LYS A 405 33.90 -4.15 -6.74
N ILE A 406 32.72 -3.54 -6.79
CA ILE A 406 31.98 -3.30 -8.03
C ILE A 406 32.47 -1.99 -8.64
N LYS A 407 33.05 -2.07 -9.84
CA LYS A 407 33.46 -0.89 -10.61
C LYS A 407 32.22 -0.14 -11.11
N LEU A 408 32.05 1.09 -10.63
CA LEU A 408 30.95 1.98 -11.02
C LEU A 408 31.43 3.01 -12.04
N PRO A 409 30.53 3.52 -12.91
CA PRO A 409 30.86 4.66 -13.75
C PRO A 409 31.12 5.92 -12.89
N PRO A 410 31.92 6.89 -13.36
CA PRO A 410 32.26 8.09 -12.58
C PRO A 410 31.04 8.93 -12.17
N LYS A 411 30.05 9.01 -13.07
CA LYS A 411 28.75 9.66 -12.82
C LYS A 411 27.65 8.66 -13.12
N TYR A 412 26.76 8.46 -12.14
CA TYR A 412 25.68 7.51 -12.27
C TYR A 412 24.44 7.92 -11.48
N GLU A 413 23.32 7.31 -11.85
CA GLU A 413 22.10 7.34 -11.06
C GLU A 413 21.73 5.93 -10.63
N VAL A 414 21.13 5.83 -9.45
CA VAL A 414 20.51 4.62 -8.94
C VAL A 414 19.03 4.67 -9.24
N ILE A 415 18.54 3.72 -10.03
CA ILE A 415 17.14 3.60 -10.42
C ILE A 415 16.58 2.32 -9.80
N VAL A 416 15.37 2.42 -9.26
CA VAL A 416 14.65 1.29 -8.64
C VAL A 416 13.20 1.27 -9.09
N GLY A 417 12.54 0.12 -8.97
CA GLY A 417 11.17 -0.07 -9.41
C GLY A 417 10.80 -1.54 -9.50
N ASP A 418 9.58 -1.81 -9.95
CA ASP A 418 9.09 -3.15 -10.31
C ASP A 418 8.83 -3.27 -11.83
N TYR A 419 8.85 -2.15 -12.55
CA TYR A 419 8.78 -2.05 -14.01
C TYR A 419 9.84 -1.07 -14.51
N PHE A 420 10.68 -1.49 -15.45
CA PHE A 420 11.77 -0.70 -16.00
C PHE A 420 11.63 -0.64 -17.52
N GLU A 421 11.77 0.57 -18.06
CA GLU A 421 11.90 0.83 -19.50
C GLU A 421 13.07 1.79 -19.69
N ILE A 422 14.29 1.26 -19.87
CA ILE A 422 15.54 2.03 -19.83
C ILE A 422 16.42 1.65 -21.03
N LYS A 423 16.74 2.63 -21.88
CA LYS A 423 17.64 2.46 -23.05
C LYS A 423 17.25 1.24 -23.92
N GLY A 424 15.96 0.99 -24.13
CA GLY A 424 15.46 -0.15 -24.92
C GLY A 424 15.44 -1.49 -24.17
N LEU A 425 15.78 -1.53 -22.88
CA LEU A 425 15.54 -2.67 -22.00
C LEU A 425 14.17 -2.55 -21.36
N LYS A 426 13.34 -3.58 -21.49
CA LYS A 426 12.11 -3.74 -20.72
C LYS A 426 12.28 -4.87 -19.70
N PHE A 427 11.96 -4.60 -18.45
CA PHE A 427 12.07 -5.60 -17.39
C PHE A 427 11.01 -5.37 -16.33
N HIS A 428 10.30 -6.43 -15.94
CA HIS A 428 9.23 -6.35 -14.96
C HIS A 428 9.29 -7.47 -13.94
N LYS A 429 8.72 -7.20 -12.76
CA LYS A 429 8.61 -8.12 -11.62
C LYS A 429 9.96 -8.72 -11.17
N PRO A 430 10.99 -7.92 -10.85
CA PRO A 430 12.25 -8.42 -10.28
C PRO A 430 12.09 -9.28 -9.04
N ARG A 431 11.02 -9.08 -8.27
CA ARG A 431 10.73 -9.89 -7.09
C ARG A 431 10.49 -11.34 -7.44
N ASP A 432 9.78 -11.62 -8.54
CA ASP A 432 9.53 -12.99 -9.01
C ASP A 432 10.87 -13.67 -9.35
N VAL A 433 11.81 -12.94 -9.96
CA VAL A 433 13.18 -13.44 -10.23
C VAL A 433 13.91 -13.73 -8.92
N LEU A 434 13.86 -12.79 -7.96
CA LEU A 434 14.52 -12.93 -6.67
C LEU A 434 13.99 -14.15 -5.90
N GLU A 435 12.68 -14.36 -5.92
CA GLU A 435 12.01 -15.51 -5.30
C GLU A 435 12.37 -16.82 -6.01
N CYS A 436 12.36 -16.85 -7.34
CA CYS A 436 12.78 -18.01 -8.14
C CYS A 436 14.21 -18.44 -7.80
N VAL A 437 15.14 -17.48 -7.76
CA VAL A 437 16.54 -17.75 -7.38
C VAL A 437 16.61 -18.21 -5.92
N ASN A 438 15.97 -17.53 -4.97
CA ASN A 438 15.99 -17.91 -3.55
C ASN A 438 15.36 -19.28 -3.25
N ASN A 439 14.43 -19.75 -4.07
CA ASN A 439 13.81 -21.07 -3.91
C ASN A 439 14.70 -22.19 -4.45
N ASN A 440 15.59 -21.89 -5.40
CA ASN A 440 16.49 -22.86 -6.01
C ASN A 440 17.85 -23.00 -5.29
N PHE A 441 18.20 -22.06 -4.39
CA PHE A 441 19.52 -21.99 -3.76
C PHE A 441 19.44 -21.83 -2.25
N SER A 442 20.40 -22.43 -1.53
CA SER A 442 20.46 -22.39 -0.05
C SER A 442 20.79 -20.99 0.50
N LYS A 443 21.62 -20.23 -0.22
CA LYS A 443 21.97 -18.85 0.16
C LYS A 443 20.86 -17.90 -0.27
N LYS A 444 20.20 -17.28 0.71
CA LYS A 444 19.22 -16.23 0.45
C LYS A 444 19.91 -14.95 0.00
N ILE A 445 19.48 -14.44 -1.15
CA ILE A 445 19.89 -13.18 -1.73
C ILE A 445 18.81 -12.11 -1.49
N ASP A 446 19.27 -10.88 -1.27
CA ASP A 446 18.40 -9.74 -0.96
C ASP A 446 18.01 -8.91 -2.18
N SER A 447 18.92 -8.78 -3.17
CA SER A 447 18.74 -7.92 -4.34
C SER A 447 19.78 -8.22 -5.42
N PHE A 448 19.41 -7.95 -6.67
CA PHE A 448 20.33 -7.88 -7.81
C PHE A 448 20.81 -6.46 -8.07
N LEU A 449 21.91 -6.31 -8.81
CA LEU A 449 22.39 -5.03 -9.34
C LEU A 449 22.60 -5.13 -10.85
N LEU A 450 21.88 -4.32 -11.62
CA LEU A 450 22.07 -4.20 -13.06
C LEU A 450 22.92 -2.97 -13.38
N LEU A 451 24.06 -3.18 -14.01
CA LEU A 451 24.91 -2.10 -14.52
C LEU A 451 24.57 -1.87 -16.00
N ILE A 452 24.24 -0.63 -16.35
CA ILE A 452 23.98 -0.21 -17.73
C ILE A 452 24.99 0.89 -18.08
N ASN A 453 26.00 0.52 -18.87
CA ASN A 453 26.99 1.45 -19.41
C ASN A 453 26.99 1.37 -20.94
N ASN A 454 26.46 2.40 -21.62
CA ASN A 454 26.24 2.41 -23.06
C ASN A 454 25.48 1.14 -23.52
N SER A 455 26.07 0.34 -24.41
CA SER A 455 25.53 -0.94 -24.89
C SER A 455 25.83 -2.12 -23.96
N ASN A 456 26.73 -1.99 -22.98
CA ASN A 456 27.10 -3.05 -22.07
C ASN A 456 26.12 -3.14 -20.88
N ARG A 457 25.50 -4.31 -20.72
CA ARG A 457 24.50 -4.60 -19.67
C ARG A 457 24.94 -5.81 -18.88
N LYS A 458 25.13 -5.63 -17.58
CA LYS A 458 25.66 -6.66 -16.70
C LYS A 458 24.80 -6.79 -15.45
N LEU A 459 24.20 -7.96 -15.23
CA LEU A 459 23.41 -8.25 -14.04
C LEU A 459 24.27 -9.02 -13.05
N LEU A 460 24.52 -8.41 -11.89
CA LEU A 460 25.25 -9.02 -10.79
C LEU A 460 24.30 -9.85 -9.93
N VAL A 461 24.63 -11.12 -9.77
CA VAL A 461 23.88 -12.11 -9.00
C VAL A 461 24.70 -12.54 -7.78
N PRO A 462 24.27 -12.26 -6.54
CA PRO A 462 25.06 -12.49 -5.33
C PRO A 462 25.15 -13.96 -4.86
N LEU A 463 25.41 -14.86 -5.80
CA LEU A 463 25.68 -16.27 -5.56
C LEU A 463 27.19 -16.54 -5.73
N SER A 464 27.70 -17.56 -5.04
CA SER A 464 29.14 -17.85 -4.97
C SER A 464 29.81 -17.96 -6.35
N ASN A 465 31.09 -17.68 -6.53
CA ASN A 465 31.77 -17.97 -7.79
C ASN A 465 31.95 -19.49 -8.04
N LYS A 466 31.78 -20.32 -7.00
CA LYS A 466 31.86 -21.80 -7.08
C LYS A 466 30.52 -22.45 -7.46
N ILE A 467 29.81 -21.86 -8.42
CA ILE A 467 28.51 -22.37 -8.88
C ILE A 467 28.72 -23.31 -10.07
N THR A 468 28.04 -24.46 -10.06
CA THR A 468 28.00 -25.42 -11.18
C THR A 468 27.33 -24.83 -12.43
N SER A 469 27.64 -25.35 -13.62
CA SER A 469 26.96 -24.98 -14.88
C SER A 469 25.44 -25.05 -14.75
N SER A 470 24.90 -26.14 -14.18
CA SER A 470 23.45 -26.33 -14.01
C SER A 470 22.77 -25.26 -13.14
N CYS A 471 23.49 -24.65 -12.20
CA CYS A 471 22.94 -23.58 -11.40
C CYS A 471 22.94 -22.24 -12.16
N LYS A 472 23.92 -22.01 -13.04
CA LYS A 472 23.89 -20.86 -13.96
C LYS A 472 22.68 -20.97 -14.88
N ASP A 473 22.43 -22.15 -15.45
CA ASP A 473 21.30 -22.40 -16.35
C ASP A 473 19.95 -22.11 -15.66
N LYS A 474 19.78 -22.55 -14.40
CA LYS A 474 18.58 -22.25 -13.60
C LYS A 474 18.40 -20.76 -13.31
N VAL A 475 19.48 -20.03 -13.02
CA VAL A 475 19.40 -18.58 -12.81
C VAL A 475 19.02 -17.88 -14.12
N GLU A 476 19.61 -18.30 -15.23
CA GLU A 476 19.25 -17.81 -16.56
C GLU A 476 17.78 -18.08 -16.88
N GLU A 477 17.27 -19.27 -16.56
CA GLU A 477 15.85 -19.63 -16.71
C GLU A 477 14.93 -18.71 -15.88
N CYS A 478 15.25 -18.48 -14.60
CA CYS A 478 14.51 -17.54 -13.75
C CYS A 478 14.44 -16.11 -14.31
N ILE A 479 15.42 -15.73 -15.14
CA ILE A 479 15.63 -14.38 -15.68
C ILE A 479 15.01 -14.23 -17.08
N ARG A 480 15.13 -15.26 -17.92
CA ARG A 480 14.86 -15.22 -19.38
C ARG A 480 13.50 -14.63 -19.72
N ASP A 481 12.45 -15.05 -19.00
CA ASP A 481 11.07 -14.66 -19.28
C ASP A 481 10.66 -13.30 -18.69
N LYS A 482 11.58 -12.62 -17.99
CA LYS A 482 11.30 -11.34 -17.32
C LYS A 482 11.96 -10.15 -18.02
N PHE A 483 12.92 -10.40 -18.89
CA PHE A 483 13.57 -9.39 -19.72
C PHE A 483 13.01 -9.45 -21.15
N GLU A 484 12.58 -8.30 -21.64
CA GLU A 484 12.07 -8.12 -23.00
C GLU A 484 13.04 -7.22 -23.78
N GLY A 485 13.33 -7.62 -25.03
CA GLY A 485 14.16 -6.89 -25.99
C GLY A 485 15.36 -7.69 -26.52
N ASN A 486 15.86 -7.33 -27.71
CA ASN A 486 16.93 -8.04 -28.43
C ASN A 486 18.35 -7.78 -27.88
N TYR A 487 18.48 -7.35 -26.63
CA TYR A 487 19.76 -6.91 -26.08
C TYR A 487 20.25 -7.91 -25.01
N PRO A 488 21.39 -8.58 -25.23
CA PRO A 488 21.89 -9.58 -24.30
C PRO A 488 22.29 -8.92 -22.97
N ILE A 489 21.89 -9.56 -21.86
CA ILE A 489 22.35 -9.21 -20.51
C ILE A 489 23.39 -10.24 -20.11
N LYS A 490 24.60 -9.79 -19.80
CA LYS A 490 25.63 -10.67 -19.27
C LYS A 490 25.38 -10.90 -17.78
N LEU A 491 25.23 -12.15 -17.37
CA LEU A 491 25.20 -12.50 -15.95
C LEU A 491 26.63 -12.55 -15.39
N GLU A 492 26.83 -11.96 -14.22
CA GLU A 492 28.04 -12.15 -13.42
C GLU A 492 27.65 -12.55 -12.00
N PHE A 493 28.25 -13.63 -11.53
CA PHE A 493 28.07 -14.10 -10.18
C PHE A 493 29.10 -13.41 -9.27
N VAL A 494 28.67 -13.04 -8.07
CA VAL A 494 29.51 -12.34 -7.09
C VAL A 494 29.29 -12.92 -5.69
N ASP A 495 30.36 -13.14 -4.93
CA ASP A 495 30.26 -13.74 -3.60
C ASP A 495 29.58 -12.84 -2.55
N THR A 496 29.44 -11.55 -2.84
CA THR A 496 28.99 -10.52 -1.92
C THR A 496 27.67 -9.89 -2.35
N ASN A 497 26.84 -9.45 -1.39
CA ASN A 497 25.67 -8.63 -1.69
C ASN A 497 26.10 -7.33 -2.40
N PRO A 498 25.50 -6.99 -3.55
CA PRO A 498 25.94 -5.84 -4.33
C PRO A 498 25.49 -4.51 -3.74
N VAL A 499 24.40 -4.52 -2.96
CA VAL A 499 23.80 -3.32 -2.35
C VAL A 499 23.52 -3.59 -0.87
N SER A 500 23.91 -2.65 -0.01
CA SER A 500 23.60 -2.61 1.42
C SER A 500 23.02 -1.24 1.82
N PHE A 501 22.28 -1.22 2.93
CA PHE A 501 21.90 0.05 3.55
C PHE A 501 23.09 0.59 4.34
N ILE A 502 23.21 1.92 4.40
CA ILE A 502 24.28 2.60 5.13
C ILE A 502 24.18 2.37 6.64
N LYS A 503 22.96 2.25 7.17
CA LYS A 503 22.71 1.97 8.59
C LYS A 503 22.18 0.56 8.77
N GLU A 504 22.49 -0.04 9.91
CA GLU A 504 21.99 -1.36 10.28
C GLU A 504 20.46 -1.38 10.30
N ARG A 505 19.86 -2.47 9.81
CA ARG A 505 18.42 -2.58 9.62
C ARG A 505 17.65 -2.52 10.94
N SER A 506 18.20 -3.06 12.02
CA SER A 506 17.62 -3.05 13.36
C SER A 506 17.39 -1.61 13.86
N VAL A 507 18.40 -0.74 13.72
CA VAL A 507 18.35 0.69 14.05
C VAL A 507 17.29 1.40 13.23
N MET A 508 17.25 1.14 11.91
CA MET A 508 16.25 1.74 11.02
C MET A 508 14.82 1.34 11.39
N ILE A 509 14.60 0.06 11.71
CA ILE A 509 13.30 -0.44 12.17
C ILE A 509 12.86 0.25 13.46
N ASN A 510 13.77 0.45 14.42
CA ASN A 510 13.46 1.11 15.68
C ASN A 510 13.08 2.57 15.46
N ASN A 511 13.81 3.31 14.63
CA ASN A 511 13.48 4.69 14.29
C ASN A 511 12.13 4.83 13.57
N VAL A 512 11.76 3.88 12.70
CA VAL A 512 10.41 3.84 12.09
C VAL A 512 9.33 3.51 13.12
N ARG A 513 9.61 2.59 14.06
CA ARG A 513 8.66 2.23 15.13
C ARG A 513 8.43 3.37 16.12
N SER A 514 9.46 4.18 16.37
CA SER A 514 9.39 5.36 17.25
C SER A 514 8.87 6.61 16.54
N GLY A 515 8.62 6.55 15.22
CA GLY A 515 8.08 7.70 14.48
C GLY A 515 9.11 8.76 14.06
N LYS A 516 10.41 8.47 14.21
CA LYS A 516 11.51 9.42 13.90
C LYS A 516 11.81 9.54 12.40
N ILE A 517 11.50 8.50 11.61
CA ILE A 517 11.74 8.47 10.17
C ILE A 517 10.59 7.76 9.44
N PRO A 518 10.32 8.09 8.17
CA PRO A 518 9.22 7.50 7.43
C PRO A 518 9.46 6.03 7.06
N LYS A 519 8.39 5.22 7.07
CA LYS A 519 8.48 3.76 6.86
C LYS A 519 9.03 3.34 5.49
N GLY A 520 8.92 4.19 4.46
CA GLY A 520 9.32 3.88 3.09
C GLY A 520 10.80 3.56 2.95
N ILE A 521 11.62 4.07 3.89
CA ILE A 521 13.06 3.79 3.97
C ILE A 521 13.39 2.31 4.21
N LEU A 522 12.45 1.53 4.75
CA LEU A 522 12.65 0.10 4.99
C LEU A 522 12.47 -0.75 3.73
N LYS A 523 11.97 -0.14 2.64
CA LYS A 523 11.73 -0.85 1.38
C LYS A 523 13.07 -1.26 0.78
N LYS A 524 13.30 -2.58 0.74
CA LYS A 524 14.33 -3.21 -0.09
C LYS A 524 13.77 -3.39 -1.49
N TRP A 525 14.53 -2.98 -2.49
CA TRP A 525 14.21 -3.25 -3.89
C TRP A 525 14.90 -4.54 -4.33
N PRO A 526 14.19 -5.45 -5.01
CA PRO A 526 14.77 -6.69 -5.52
C PRO A 526 15.77 -6.45 -6.66
N LEU A 527 15.70 -5.30 -7.34
CA LEU A 527 16.66 -4.88 -8.36
C LEU A 527 17.01 -3.40 -8.17
N TYR A 528 18.31 -3.11 -8.20
CA TYR A 528 18.85 -1.76 -8.35
C TYR A 528 19.51 -1.66 -9.73
N VAL A 529 19.28 -0.55 -10.43
CA VAL A 529 19.88 -0.29 -11.75
C VAL A 529 20.81 0.90 -11.63
N ILE A 530 22.07 0.72 -12.02
CA ILE A 530 23.05 1.79 -12.17
C ILE A 530 23.09 2.17 -13.63
N SER A 531 22.60 3.37 -13.95
CA SER A 531 22.70 3.93 -15.29
C SER A 531 23.79 4.99 -15.31
N SER A 532 24.76 4.84 -16.22
CA SER A 532 25.72 5.91 -16.49
C SER A 532 24.99 7.18 -16.94
N LEU A 533 25.39 8.31 -16.36
CA LEU A 533 25.06 9.63 -16.87
C LEU A 533 26.07 9.98 -17.96
N LYS A 534 25.59 10.55 -19.07
CA LYS A 534 26.48 11.11 -20.10
C LYS A 534 27.21 12.33 -19.55
#